data_AF-A0A7W1QUG8-F1
#
_entry.id   AF-A0A7W1QUG8-F1
#
_cell.length_a   1.000
_cell.length_b   1.000
_cell.length_c   1.000
_cell.angle_alpha   90.00
_cell.angle_beta   90.00
_cell.angle_gamma   90.00
#
_symmetry.space_group_name_H-M   'P 1'
#
loop_
_entity.id
_entity.type
_entity.pdbx_description
1 polymer ?
#
loop_
_entity_poly.entity_id
_entity_poly.type
_entity_poly.pdbx_seq_one_letter_code
_entity_poly.pdbx_strand_id
1 'polypeptide(L)' 'LRRFFGRFAPELLATDYGREIWGLYESGALHPEVELTGRFEPDETTVDLDSVMREIDAARLEEAARQLRLQERE' A
#
# COMPACT_ATOMS: atom_id res chain seq x y z
N LEU A 1 0.55 4.49 -19.05
CA LEU A 1 0.01 5.81 -19.47
C LEU A 1 1.10 6.90 -19.54
N ARG A 2 1.94 7.11 -18.51
CA ARG A 2 3.04 8.11 -18.49
C ARG A 2 3.89 8.15 -19.78
N ARG A 3 4.36 7.00 -20.28
CA ARG A 3 5.17 6.93 -21.50
C ARG A 3 4.43 7.35 -22.78
N PHE A 4 3.11 7.18 -22.82
CA PHE A 4 2.29 7.55 -23.99
C PHE A 4 2.11 9.08 -24.06
N PHE A 5 1.66 9.67 -22.96
CA PHE A 5 1.47 11.13 -22.87
C PHE A 5 2.79 11.91 -22.88
N GLY A 6 3.86 11.30 -22.37
CA GLY A 6 5.21 11.86 -22.44
C GLY A 6 5.74 12.10 -23.86
N ARG A 7 5.12 11.52 -24.91
CA ARG A 7 5.46 11.86 -26.30
C ARG A 7 4.92 13.22 -26.74
N PHE A 8 3.87 13.71 -26.08
CA PHE A 8 3.23 14.99 -26.37
C PHE A 8 3.60 16.07 -25.35
N ALA A 9 3.90 15.67 -24.12
CA ALA A 9 4.36 16.54 -23.02
C ALA A 9 5.57 15.87 -22.33
N PRO A 10 6.81 16.08 -22.83
CA PRO A 10 8.02 15.43 -22.32
C PRO A 10 8.27 15.66 -20.84
N GLU A 11 7.84 16.79 -20.29
CA GLU A 11 7.90 17.12 -18.87
C GLU A 11 7.20 16.08 -17.98
N LEU A 12 6.15 15.40 -18.47
CA LEU A 12 5.48 14.32 -17.74
C LEU A 12 6.38 13.10 -17.51
N LEU A 13 7.42 12.92 -18.33
CA LEU A 13 8.41 11.87 -18.13
C LEU A 13 9.30 12.12 -16.92
N ALA A 14 9.37 13.34 -16.38
CA ALA A 14 10.08 13.63 -15.13
C ALA A 14 9.18 13.53 -13.89
N THR A 15 7.86 13.44 -14.08
CA THR A 15 6.87 13.41 -12.98
C THR A 15 6.46 12.00 -12.56
N ASP A 16 5.89 11.92 -11.37
CA ASP A 16 5.44 10.68 -10.73
C ASP A 16 4.03 10.76 -10.14
N TYR A 17 3.11 11.35 -10.92
CA TYR A 17 1.71 11.51 -10.54
C TYR A 17 1.04 10.20 -10.09
N GLY A 18 1.44 9.06 -10.64
CA GLY A 18 0.84 7.77 -10.27
C GLY A 18 1.04 7.43 -8.80
N ARG A 19 2.26 7.56 -8.29
CA ARG A 19 2.56 7.28 -6.88
C ARG A 19 2.09 8.39 -5.95
N GLU A 20 2.16 9.65 -6.40
CA GLU A 20 1.59 10.78 -5.67
C GLU A 20 0.08 10.63 -5.42
N ILE A 21 -0.70 10.30 -6.46
CA ILE A 21 -2.13 10.04 -6.34
C ILE A 21 -2.41 8.87 -5.39
N TRP A 22 -1.61 7.81 -5.47
CA TRP A 22 -1.75 6.65 -4.58
C TRP A 22 -1.50 7.00 -3.12
N GLY A 23 -0.43 7.74 -2.81
CA GLY A 23 -0.12 8.17 -1.44
C GLY A 23 -1.20 9.10 -0.86
N LEU A 24 -1.75 10.01 -1.67
CA LEU A 24 -2.89 10.84 -1.28
C LEU A 24 -4.13 9.99 -1.00
N TYR A 25 -4.38 8.95 -1.81
CA TYR A 25 -5.49 8.03 -1.60
C TYR A 25 -5.34 7.22 -0.32
N GLU A 26 -4.16 6.63 -0.11
CA GLU A 26 -3.84 5.78 1.05
C GLU A 26 -3.95 6.55 2.38
N SER A 27 -3.50 7.81 2.40
CA SER A 27 -3.63 8.70 3.56
C SER A 27 -5.04 9.28 3.75
N GLY A 28 -5.95 9.09 2.79
CA GLY A 28 -7.30 9.68 2.81
C GLY A 28 -7.34 11.18 2.50
N ALA A 29 -6.23 11.76 2.01
CA ALA A 29 -6.11 13.17 1.66
C ALA A 29 -6.51 13.46 0.20
N LEU A 30 -6.80 12.45 -0.61
CA LEU A 30 -7.17 12.63 -2.02
C LEU A 30 -8.59 13.21 -2.14
N HIS A 31 -8.69 14.41 -2.68
CA HIS A 31 -9.95 15.04 -3.08
C HIS A 31 -9.80 15.76 -4.43
N PRO A 32 -10.91 16.06 -5.15
CA PRO A 32 -10.86 16.60 -6.52
C PRO A 32 -10.10 17.92 -6.67
N GLU A 33 -10.02 18.72 -5.60
CA GLU A 33 -9.37 20.02 -5.57
C GLU A 33 -7.88 19.95 -5.19
N VAL A 34 -7.33 18.76 -4.95
CA VAL A 34 -5.89 18.61 -4.67
C VAL A 34 -5.09 18.93 -5.93
N GLU A 35 -4.22 19.93 -5.83
CA GLU A 35 -3.21 20.20 -6.84
C GLU A 35 -2.08 19.17 -6.75
N LEU A 36 -1.90 18.41 -7.82
CA LEU A 36 -0.81 17.45 -7.93
C LEU A 36 0.47 18.15 -8.37
N THR A 37 1.57 17.84 -7.69
CA THR A 37 2.89 18.43 -7.94
C THR A 37 3.72 17.62 -8.93
N GLY A 38 3.33 16.37 -9.17
CA GLY A 38 4.09 15.40 -9.97
C GLY A 38 5.32 14.89 -9.24
N ARG A 39 5.48 15.16 -7.94
CA ARG A 39 6.59 14.72 -7.12
C ARG A 39 6.08 13.72 -6.10
N PHE A 40 6.80 12.62 -5.96
CA PHE A 40 6.53 11.61 -4.95
C PHE A 40 7.84 11.20 -4.32
N GLU A 41 7.90 11.25 -3.00
CA GLU A 41 9.01 10.75 -2.21
C GLU A 41 8.66 9.34 -1.75
N PRO A 42 9.34 8.30 -2.24
CA PRO A 42 9.08 6.94 -1.81
C PRO A 42 9.48 6.77 -0.35
N ASP A 43 8.64 6.06 0.40
CA ASP A 43 9.06 5.56 1.70
C ASP A 43 10.04 4.40 1.49
N GLU A 44 11.31 4.64 1.75
CA GLU A 44 12.38 3.64 1.69
C GLU A 44 12.62 2.96 3.05
N THR A 45 11.74 3.20 4.03
CA THR A 45 11.83 2.56 5.35
C THR A 45 11.78 1.05 5.19
N THR A 46 12.80 0.38 5.73
CA THR A 46 12.86 -1.08 5.73
C THR A 46 11.77 -1.63 6.65
N VAL A 47 10.86 -2.42 6.08
CA VAL A 47 9.81 -3.10 6.85
C VAL A 47 10.43 -4.25 7.65
N ASP A 48 10.10 -4.33 8.94
CA ASP A 48 10.44 -5.50 9.77
C ASP A 48 9.54 -6.68 9.39
N LEU A 49 10.01 -7.45 8.41
CA LEU A 49 9.31 -8.66 7.94
C LEU A 49 9.20 -9.73 9.03
N ASP A 50 10.17 -9.82 9.95
CA ASP A 50 10.12 -10.80 11.03
C ASP A 50 8.95 -10.49 11.97
N SER A 51 8.68 -9.20 12.22
CA SER A 51 7.50 -8.80 12.99
C SER A 51 6.20 -9.19 12.31
N VAL A 52 6.09 -8.97 10.99
CA VAL A 52 4.89 -9.36 10.23
C VAL A 52 4.67 -10.88 10.30
N MET A 53 5.73 -11.67 10.14
CA MET A 53 5.63 -13.13 10.22
C MET A 53 5.21 -13.61 11.61
N ARG A 54 5.71 -12.98 12.69
CA ARG A 54 5.28 -13.30 14.07
C ARG A 54 3.78 -13.07 14.28
N GLU A 55 3.24 -11.97 13.79
CA GLU A 55 1.81 -11.66 13.90
C GLU A 55 0.95 -12.67 13.10
N ILE A 56 1.39 -13.04 11.90
CA ILE A 56 0.72 -14.05 11.08
C ILE A 56 0.66 -15.39 11.80
N ASP A 57 1.78 -15.83 12.36
CA ASP A 57 1.83 -17.11 13.07
C ASP A 57 0.98 -17.11 14.35
N ALA A 58 0.96 -16.00 15.09
CA ALA A 58 0.09 -15.83 16.24
C ALA A 58 -1.39 -15.95 15.87
N ALA A 59 -1.82 -15.27 14.80
CA ALA A 59 -3.19 -15.36 14.29
C ALA A 59 -3.56 -16.79 13.84
N ARG A 60 -2.62 -17.52 13.21
CA ARG A 60 -2.83 -18.92 12.80
C ARG A 60 -3.00 -19.86 13.99
N LEU A 61 -2.21 -19.67 15.05
CA LEU A 61 -2.32 -20.46 16.28
C LEU A 61 -3.64 -20.19 17.02
N GLU A 62 -4.06 -18.93 17.09
CA GLU A 62 -5.35 -18.57 17.68
C GLU A 62 -6.52 -19.22 16.92
N GLU A 63 -6.50 -19.16 15.59
CA GLU A 63 -7.50 -19.81 14.74
C GLU A 63 -7.50 -21.33 14.95
N ALA A 64 -6.33 -21.98 14.97
CA ALA A 64 -6.23 -23.41 15.22
C ALA A 64 -6.83 -23.81 16.58
N ALA A 65 -6.54 -23.03 17.62
CA ALA A 65 -7.12 -23.24 18.94
C ALA A 65 -8.64 -23.02 18.95
N ARG A 66 -9.16 -22.05 18.18
CA ARG A 66 -10.61 -21.84 18.01
C ARG A 66 -11.27 -23.05 17.35
N GLN A 67 -10.67 -23.59 16.29
CA GLN A 67 -11.18 -24.74 15.57
C GLN A 67 -11.18 -26.01 16.43
N LEU A 68 -10.12 -26.24 17.21
CA LEU A 68 -10.07 -27.36 18.15
C LEU A 68 -11.22 -27.28 19.17
N ARG A 69 -11.45 -26.11 19.77
CA ARG A 69 -12.58 -25.90 20.70
C ARG A 69 -13.94 -26.11 20.06
N LEU A 70 -14.06 -25.91 18.75
CA LEU A 70 -15.31 -26.17 18.03
C LEU A 70 -15.50 -27.68 17.82
N GLN A 71 -14.44 -28.39 17.44
CA GLN A 71 -14.44 -29.85 17.26
C GLN A 71 -14.65 -30.60 18.58
N GLU A 72 -14.11 -30.11 19.70
CA GLU A 72 -14.33 -30.70 21.03
C GLU A 72 -15.76 -30.49 21.58
N ARG A 73 -16.54 -29.61 20.94
CA ARG A 73 -17.94 -29.32 21.32
C ARG A 73 -18.97 -30.09 20.48
N GLU A 74 -18.54 -30.81 19.45
CA GLU A 74 -19.33 -31.77 18.68
C GLU A 74 -19.21 -33.18 19.26
#